data_AF-A0A9D8ICY0-F1
#
_entry.id   AF-A0A9D8ICY0-F1
#
_cell.length_a   1.000
_cell.length_b   1.000
_cell.length_c   1.000
_cell.angle_alpha   90.00
_cell.angle_beta   90.00
_cell.angle_gamma   90.00
#
_symmetry.space_group_name_H-M   'P 1'
#
loop_
_entity.id
_entity.type
_entity.pdbx_description
1 polymer ?
#
loop_
_entity_poly.entity_id
_entity_poly.type
_entity_poly.pdbx_seq_one_letter_code
_entity_poly.pdbx_strand_id
1 'polypeptide(L)'
;MDIAEEEYNKIEEARMPLGSHLEELRRRVFYSVIAVILCFIMCWVFKMHIMDIVKRPHGIAMRKLGLSTGLQVLSYQEGFYAYMKLCLISSLFLVYPVIIYQAWKFVSAGLYSKEKRYILVFFPASYIAFVMGGLFGYYLLIPFGLQFLISILGHDVQPIITMQQYVSFVFLLTIALGLVFQLPLVMLLLSKIRFVTADKFIKWRKYSILVIFIIAAIVTPPDPFTQTMTAAPMILLYELGILIAKPTRKGFILLGVIVGSSIIALAGAYFYFTHKRGRIDISHTYGNVQFQKTDDQKWKNISTVHSLQSGVILKTGNGEKASFSTKKGMGINLDSDTEMCFVSPWKITIKKGQLFISLEKLKKNLEIFTPNGKIVANDGIFNMQITEYVTIVTAVKGEATLLLEGEEKKLLEGRQRKMTVGGEPVNIHSIIDWSEGIVTDAQGKE
;
A
#
# COMPACT_ATOMS: atom_id res chain seq x y z
N MET A 1 -21.11 7.86 -68.96
CA MET A 1 -21.10 6.53 -68.33
C MET A 1 -19.86 6.38 -67.46
N ASP A 2 -18.69 6.85 -67.93
CA ASP A 2 -17.41 6.72 -67.22
C ASP A 2 -17.31 7.43 -65.85
N ILE A 3 -17.94 8.59 -65.65
CA ILE A 3 -17.81 9.34 -64.37
C ILE A 3 -18.51 8.59 -63.23
N ALA A 4 -19.68 8.01 -63.49
CA ALA A 4 -20.41 7.24 -62.48
C ALA A 4 -19.71 5.92 -62.14
N GLU A 5 -19.01 5.33 -63.11
CA GLU A 5 -18.26 4.08 -62.95
C GLU A 5 -16.91 4.32 -62.24
N GLU A 6 -16.23 5.44 -62.48
CA GLU A 6 -15.09 5.90 -61.67
C GLU A 6 -15.49 6.26 -60.23
N GLU A 7 -16.64 6.91 -60.04
CA GLU A 7 -17.15 7.25 -58.70
C GLU A 7 -17.58 5.99 -57.94
N TYR A 8 -18.20 5.02 -58.63
CA TYR A 8 -18.55 3.70 -58.09
C TYR A 8 -17.30 2.89 -57.73
N ASN A 9 -16.29 2.82 -58.61
CA ASN A 9 -15.02 2.15 -58.33
C ASN A 9 -14.24 2.81 -57.18
N LYS A 10 -14.30 4.14 -57.02
CA LYS A 10 -13.76 4.83 -55.82
C LYS A 10 -14.52 4.48 -54.54
N ILE A 11 -15.82 4.22 -54.63
CA ILE A 11 -16.66 3.80 -53.49
C ILE A 11 -16.41 2.31 -53.15
N GLU A 12 -16.20 1.46 -54.15
CA GLU A 12 -15.80 0.05 -53.98
C GLU A 12 -14.36 -0.08 -53.44
N GLU A 13 -13.39 0.70 -53.94
CA GLU A 13 -12.03 0.79 -53.36
C GLU A 13 -12.06 1.29 -51.91
N ALA A 14 -13.02 2.16 -51.56
CA ALA A 14 -13.21 2.63 -50.19
C ALA A 14 -13.84 1.58 -49.26
N ARG A 15 -14.47 0.53 -49.81
CA ARG A 15 -15.05 -0.59 -49.05
C ARG A 15 -14.26 -1.87 -49.32
N MET A 16 -13.14 -2.00 -48.62
CA MET A 16 -12.38 -3.25 -48.59
C MET A 16 -13.29 -4.46 -48.24
N PRO A 17 -13.24 -5.57 -48.99
CA PRO A 17 -13.95 -6.80 -48.64
C PRO A 17 -13.60 -7.27 -47.22
N LEU A 18 -14.57 -7.81 -46.45
CA LEU A 18 -14.35 -8.26 -45.07
C LEU A 18 -13.14 -9.21 -44.91
N GLY A 19 -12.90 -10.08 -45.88
CA GLY A 19 -11.72 -10.96 -45.89
C GLY A 19 -10.40 -10.19 -45.93
N SER A 20 -10.31 -9.14 -46.75
CA SER A 20 -9.12 -8.28 -46.82
C SER A 20 -8.92 -7.47 -45.52
N HIS A 21 -10.02 -7.07 -44.87
CA HIS A 21 -9.96 -6.40 -43.56
C HIS A 21 -9.45 -7.32 -42.44
N LEU A 22 -9.82 -8.61 -42.47
CA LEU A 22 -9.29 -9.60 -41.53
C LEU A 22 -7.81 -9.92 -41.79
N GLU A 23 -7.39 -9.97 -43.05
CA GLU A 23 -5.99 -10.19 -43.40
C GLU A 23 -5.12 -8.99 -42.97
N GLU A 24 -5.65 -7.77 -43.11
CA GLU A 24 -5.05 -6.57 -42.52
C GLU A 24 -4.89 -6.72 -41.00
N LEU A 25 -5.93 -7.13 -40.27
CA LEU A 25 -5.86 -7.33 -38.81
C LEU A 25 -4.75 -8.31 -38.45
N ARG A 26 -4.75 -9.49 -39.07
CA ARG A 26 -3.76 -10.54 -38.83
C ARG A 26 -2.35 -10.01 -39.03
N ARG A 27 -2.09 -9.35 -40.16
CA ARG A 27 -0.78 -8.78 -40.49
C ARG A 27 -0.34 -7.74 -39.45
N ARG A 28 -1.24 -6.86 -39.02
CA ARG A 28 -0.97 -5.79 -38.03
C ARG A 28 -0.69 -6.36 -36.63
N VAL A 29 -1.44 -7.38 -36.23
CA VAL A 29 -1.24 -8.10 -34.97
C VAL A 29 0.10 -8.83 -35.00
N PHE A 30 0.44 -9.51 -36.10
CA PHE A 30 1.70 -10.22 -36.25
C PHE A 30 2.92 -9.30 -36.09
N TYR A 31 2.93 -8.14 -36.76
CA TYR A 31 4.00 -7.14 -36.59
C TYR A 31 4.08 -6.59 -35.16
N SER A 32 2.92 -6.35 -34.51
CA SER A 32 2.89 -5.91 -33.11
C SER A 32 3.46 -6.97 -32.17
N VAL A 33 3.13 -8.24 -32.38
CA VAL A 33 3.63 -9.36 -31.57
C VAL A 33 5.14 -9.53 -31.74
N ILE A 34 5.66 -9.46 -32.96
CA ILE A 34 7.12 -9.51 -33.20
C ILE A 34 7.82 -8.37 -32.47
N ALA A 35 7.29 -7.14 -32.56
CA ALA A 35 7.88 -6.00 -31.87
C ALA A 35 7.89 -6.20 -30.33
N VAL A 36 6.81 -6.75 -29.75
CA VAL A 36 6.74 -7.11 -28.33
C VAL A 36 7.79 -8.16 -27.97
N ILE A 37 7.96 -9.21 -28.77
CA ILE A 37 8.95 -10.27 -28.52
C ILE A 37 10.38 -9.70 -28.56
N LEU A 38 10.71 -8.87 -29.56
CA LEU A 38 12.03 -8.25 -29.65
C LEU A 38 12.34 -7.35 -28.46
N CYS A 39 11.39 -6.50 -28.05
CA CYS A 39 11.55 -5.67 -26.86
C CYS A 39 11.53 -6.47 -25.56
N PHE A 40 10.83 -7.60 -25.51
CA PHE A 40 10.83 -8.50 -24.37
C PHE A 40 12.22 -9.08 -24.12
N ILE A 41 12.90 -9.54 -25.19
CA ILE A 41 14.28 -10.03 -25.13
C ILE A 41 15.21 -8.92 -24.65
N MET A 42 15.03 -7.69 -25.15
CA MET A 42 15.80 -6.52 -24.69
C MET A 42 15.56 -6.24 -23.20
N CYS A 43 14.30 -6.21 -22.74
CA CYS A 43 13.95 -6.01 -21.33
C CYS A 43 14.51 -7.11 -20.42
N TRP A 44 14.62 -8.36 -20.92
CA TRP A 44 15.16 -9.48 -20.16
C TRP A 44 16.63 -9.29 -19.76
N VAL A 45 17.42 -8.66 -20.63
CA VAL A 45 18.82 -8.30 -20.36
C VAL A 45 18.89 -7.26 -19.24
N PHE A 46 18.00 -6.27 -19.24
CA PHE A 46 17.98 -5.18 -18.27
C PHE A 46 17.03 -5.40 -17.08
N LYS A 47 16.58 -6.64 -16.83
CA LYS A 47 15.51 -6.94 -15.86
C LYS A 47 15.78 -6.43 -14.43
N MET A 48 17.04 -6.42 -13.99
CA MET A 48 17.40 -5.94 -12.64
C MET A 48 17.17 -4.42 -12.51
N HIS A 49 17.62 -3.65 -13.50
CA HIS A 49 17.43 -2.19 -13.53
C HIS A 49 15.94 -1.81 -13.60
N ILE A 50 15.17 -2.54 -14.41
CA ILE A 50 13.72 -2.34 -14.50
C ILE A 50 13.05 -2.65 -13.16
N MET A 51 13.48 -3.73 -12.49
CA MET A 51 12.96 -4.11 -11.18
C MET A 51 13.23 -3.02 -10.13
N ASP A 52 14.41 -2.40 -10.15
CA ASP A 52 14.74 -1.32 -9.22
C ASP A 52 13.84 -0.10 -9.44
N ILE A 53 13.55 0.25 -10.70
CA ILE A 53 12.56 1.29 -11.01
C ILE A 53 11.20 0.87 -10.45
N VAL A 54 10.73 -0.33 -10.76
CA VAL A 54 9.42 -0.81 -10.32
C VAL A 54 9.29 -0.84 -8.80
N LYS A 55 10.34 -1.17 -8.05
CA LYS A 55 10.35 -1.22 -6.57
C LYS A 55 10.36 0.15 -5.88
N ARG A 56 10.73 1.25 -6.56
CA ARG A 56 10.86 2.58 -5.93
C ARG A 56 9.59 3.05 -5.19
N PRO A 57 8.38 2.97 -5.76
CA PRO A 57 7.17 3.43 -5.07
C PRO A 57 6.88 2.61 -3.81
N HIS A 58 7.17 1.30 -3.84
CA HIS A 58 7.07 0.43 -2.67
C HIS A 58 8.06 0.84 -1.58
N GLY A 59 9.32 1.10 -1.93
CA GLY A 59 10.33 1.58 -0.97
C GLY A 59 9.94 2.90 -0.31
N ILE A 60 9.34 3.83 -1.07
CA ILE A 60 8.84 5.11 -0.53
C ILE A 60 7.68 4.86 0.44
N ALA A 61 6.72 4.00 0.08
CA ALA A 61 5.58 3.68 0.93
C ALA A 61 6.01 3.00 2.24
N MET A 62 6.91 2.02 2.17
CA MET A 62 7.42 1.29 3.34
C MET A 62 8.27 2.17 4.25
N ARG A 63 9.16 3.00 3.68
CA ARG A 63 10.01 3.93 4.47
C ARG A 63 9.18 4.95 5.25
N LYS A 64 8.11 5.50 4.65
CA LYS A 64 7.19 6.43 5.34
C LYS A 64 6.53 5.81 6.58
N LEU A 65 6.40 4.49 6.59
CA LEU A 65 5.77 3.71 7.65
C LEU A 65 6.81 3.06 8.59
N GLY A 66 8.11 3.22 8.34
CA GLY A 66 9.18 2.65 9.14
C GLY A 66 9.34 1.13 9.00
N LEU A 67 8.86 0.54 7.91
CA LEU A 67 8.89 -0.89 7.65
C LEU A 67 10.06 -1.29 6.73
N SER A 68 10.40 -2.58 6.73
CA SER A 68 11.43 -3.12 5.83
C SER A 68 11.03 -2.95 4.36
N THR A 69 11.99 -2.55 3.53
CA THR A 69 11.75 -2.23 2.10
C THR A 69 12.00 -3.41 1.17
N GLY A 70 12.34 -4.58 1.72
CA GLY A 70 12.70 -5.77 0.96
C GLY A 70 11.45 -6.53 0.50
N LEU A 71 11.39 -6.84 -0.81
CA LEU A 71 10.42 -7.80 -1.32
C LEU A 71 10.94 -9.21 -1.07
N GLN A 72 10.10 -10.08 -0.52
CA GLN A 72 10.44 -11.48 -0.28
C GLN A 72 10.02 -12.36 -1.45
N VAL A 73 10.65 -13.53 -1.55
CA VAL A 73 10.32 -14.58 -2.53
C VAL A 73 10.08 -15.84 -1.73
N LEU A 74 8.89 -16.45 -1.84
CA LEU A 74 8.53 -17.62 -1.05
C LEU A 74 8.96 -18.92 -1.74
N SER A 75 9.09 -18.92 -3.06
CA SER A 75 9.56 -20.07 -3.83
C SER A 75 10.45 -19.65 -4.98
N TYR A 76 11.42 -20.48 -5.35
CA TYR A 76 12.36 -20.21 -6.44
C TYR A 76 11.66 -19.87 -7.78
N GLN A 77 10.53 -20.53 -8.05
CA GLN A 77 9.73 -20.30 -9.25
C GLN A 77 9.06 -18.91 -9.28
N GLU A 78 8.64 -18.37 -8.13
CA GLU A 78 7.95 -17.06 -8.05
C GLU A 78 8.85 -15.94 -8.59
N GLY A 79 10.13 -15.97 -8.24
CA GLY A 79 11.11 -14.97 -8.71
C GLY A 79 11.24 -14.97 -10.24
N PHE A 80 11.29 -16.16 -10.84
CA PHE A 80 11.33 -16.31 -12.30
C PHE A 80 10.05 -15.76 -12.96
N TYR A 81 8.86 -16.14 -12.47
CA TYR A 81 7.60 -15.63 -12.98
C TYR A 81 7.44 -14.11 -12.80
N ALA A 82 7.93 -13.55 -11.70
CA ALA A 82 7.92 -12.12 -11.47
C ALA A 82 8.77 -11.38 -12.51
N TYR A 83 9.97 -11.87 -12.82
CA TYR A 83 10.79 -11.27 -13.88
C TYR A 83 10.20 -11.44 -15.28
N MET A 84 9.64 -12.60 -15.60
CA MET A 84 8.92 -12.82 -16.86
C MET A 84 7.78 -11.80 -17.03
N LYS A 85 6.93 -11.64 -16.02
CA LYS A 85 5.87 -10.62 -16.03
C LYS A 85 6.47 -9.22 -16.18
N LEU A 86 7.43 -8.84 -15.35
CA LEU A 86 8.07 -7.52 -15.42
C LEU A 86 8.57 -7.16 -16.83
N CYS A 87 9.25 -8.09 -17.50
CA CYS A 87 9.79 -7.87 -18.83
C CYS A 87 8.67 -7.76 -19.89
N LEU A 88 7.62 -8.58 -19.77
CA LEU A 88 6.43 -8.51 -20.64
C LEU A 88 5.75 -7.14 -20.55
N ILE A 89 5.66 -6.59 -19.33
CA ILE A 89 5.00 -5.31 -19.10
C ILE A 89 5.82 -4.18 -19.67
N SER A 90 7.11 -4.18 -19.33
CA SER A 90 8.03 -3.13 -19.75
C SER A 90 8.16 -3.12 -21.27
N SER A 91 8.19 -4.28 -21.91
CA SER A 91 8.16 -4.38 -23.37
C SER A 91 6.85 -3.88 -23.97
N LEU A 92 5.69 -4.18 -23.39
CA LEU A 92 4.41 -3.60 -23.85
C LEU A 92 4.40 -2.06 -23.77
N PHE A 93 4.96 -1.48 -22.70
CA PHE A 93 5.10 -0.03 -22.58
C PHE A 93 6.03 0.56 -23.65
N LEU A 94 7.18 -0.07 -23.89
CA LEU A 94 8.14 0.39 -24.90
C LEU A 94 7.61 0.23 -26.34
N VAL A 95 6.87 -0.83 -26.61
CA VAL A 95 6.31 -1.17 -27.94
C VAL A 95 4.99 -0.45 -28.20
N TYR A 96 4.42 0.20 -27.19
CA TYR A 96 3.16 0.92 -27.32
C TYR A 96 3.07 1.89 -28.53
N PRO A 97 4.10 2.69 -28.90
CA PRO A 97 4.06 3.50 -30.12
C PRO A 97 3.79 2.70 -31.39
N VAL A 98 4.35 1.48 -31.47
CA VAL A 98 4.16 0.58 -32.61
C VAL A 98 2.76 -0.02 -32.57
N ILE A 99 2.29 -0.47 -31.40
CA ILE A 99 0.94 -1.04 -31.23
C ILE A 99 -0.12 0.00 -31.63
N ILE A 100 0.00 1.23 -31.12
CA ILE A 100 -0.99 2.28 -31.40
C ILE A 100 -0.92 2.73 -32.85
N TYR A 101 0.26 2.74 -33.48
CA TYR A 101 0.40 3.00 -34.92
C TYR A 101 -0.32 1.93 -35.76
N GLN A 102 -0.09 0.66 -35.46
CA GLN A 102 -0.73 -0.44 -36.20
C GLN A 102 -2.25 -0.48 -35.95
N ALA A 103 -2.68 -0.19 -34.72
CA ALA A 103 -4.10 -0.09 -34.36
C ALA A 103 -4.79 1.04 -35.12
N TRP A 104 -4.21 2.25 -35.14
CA TRP A 104 -4.77 3.37 -35.90
C TRP A 104 -4.74 3.16 -37.40
N LYS A 105 -3.70 2.48 -37.93
CA LYS A 105 -3.65 2.12 -39.34
C LYS A 105 -4.74 1.13 -39.72
N PHE A 106 -5.02 0.14 -38.86
CA PHE A 106 -6.14 -0.77 -39.01
C PHE A 106 -7.49 -0.04 -38.97
N VAL A 107 -7.69 0.83 -37.99
CA VAL A 107 -8.91 1.66 -37.90
C VAL A 107 -9.06 2.55 -39.14
N SER A 108 -7.95 3.13 -39.65
CA SER A 108 -7.96 3.99 -40.84
C SER A 108 -8.44 3.29 -42.10
N ALA A 109 -8.24 1.97 -42.21
CA ALA A 109 -8.71 1.18 -43.35
C ALA A 109 -10.25 1.18 -43.43
N GLY A 110 -10.93 1.21 -42.29
CA GLY A 110 -12.39 1.24 -42.19
C GLY A 110 -13.02 2.64 -42.20
N LEU A 111 -12.23 3.72 -42.19
CA LEU A 111 -12.72 5.10 -42.14
C LEU A 111 -12.74 5.77 -43.53
N TYR A 112 -13.74 6.62 -43.77
CA TYR A 112 -13.84 7.41 -45.01
C TYR A 112 -12.62 8.31 -45.20
N SER A 113 -12.23 8.56 -46.44
CA SER A 113 -11.03 9.36 -46.78
C SER A 113 -11.00 10.77 -46.15
N LYS A 114 -12.17 11.38 -45.93
CA LYS A 114 -12.29 12.69 -45.24
C LYS A 114 -12.05 12.61 -43.73
N GLU A 115 -12.22 11.45 -43.11
CA GLU A 115 -12.07 11.21 -41.67
C GLU A 115 -10.65 10.76 -41.30
N LYS A 116 -9.88 10.24 -42.26
CA LYS A 116 -8.46 9.83 -42.07
C LYS A 116 -7.58 10.96 -41.52
N ARG A 117 -7.90 12.24 -41.79
CA ARG A 117 -7.17 13.40 -41.25
C ARG A 117 -7.21 13.46 -39.72
N TYR A 118 -8.28 12.98 -39.08
CA TYR A 118 -8.37 12.99 -37.61
C TYR A 118 -7.37 12.02 -36.96
N ILE A 119 -7.01 10.93 -37.65
CA ILE A 119 -6.09 9.91 -37.14
C ILE A 119 -4.67 10.49 -36.93
N LEU A 120 -4.26 11.45 -37.75
CA LEU A 120 -2.97 12.14 -37.59
C LEU A 120 -2.89 12.93 -36.26
N VAL A 121 -4.02 13.41 -35.76
CA VAL A 121 -4.11 14.10 -34.46
C VAL A 121 -4.30 13.09 -33.32
N PHE A 122 -5.08 12.03 -33.56
CA PHE A 122 -5.32 11.01 -32.54
C PHE A 122 -4.10 10.16 -32.20
N PHE A 123 -3.27 9.81 -33.18
CA PHE A 123 -2.07 8.99 -32.96
C PHE A 123 -1.15 9.57 -31.87
N PRO A 124 -0.65 10.83 -31.97
CA PRO A 124 0.20 11.39 -30.93
C PRO A 124 -0.57 11.62 -29.63
N ALA A 125 -1.86 11.96 -29.69
CA ALA A 125 -2.68 12.15 -28.50
C ALA A 125 -2.88 10.83 -27.72
N SER A 126 -3.08 9.70 -28.39
CA SER A 126 -3.16 8.37 -27.78
C SER A 126 -1.85 7.97 -27.13
N TYR A 127 -0.71 8.26 -27.77
CA TYR A 127 0.60 8.04 -27.18
C TYR A 127 0.78 8.81 -25.87
N ILE A 128 0.52 10.11 -25.90
CA ILE A 128 0.62 10.97 -24.72
C ILE A 128 -0.34 10.49 -23.63
N ALA A 129 -1.59 10.17 -23.97
CA ALA A 129 -2.58 9.70 -23.01
C ALA A 129 -2.16 8.42 -22.30
N PHE A 130 -1.62 7.43 -23.04
CA PHE A 130 -1.16 6.18 -22.45
C PHE A 130 0.04 6.37 -21.52
N VAL A 131 1.02 7.18 -21.93
CA VAL A 131 2.18 7.51 -21.09
C VAL A 131 1.72 8.25 -19.83
N MET A 132 0.83 9.23 -19.97
CA MET A 132 0.24 9.95 -18.83
C MET A 132 -0.51 9.01 -17.88
N GLY A 133 -1.29 8.06 -18.41
CA GLY A 133 -2.00 7.06 -17.61
C GLY A 133 -1.06 6.13 -16.85
N GLY A 134 0.00 5.66 -17.50
CA GLY A 134 1.04 4.84 -16.86
C GLY A 134 1.80 5.60 -15.77
N LEU A 135 2.20 6.85 -16.04
CA LEU A 135 2.86 7.72 -15.06
C LEU A 135 1.93 8.02 -13.87
N PHE A 136 0.66 8.29 -14.13
CA PHE A 136 -0.35 8.51 -13.09
C PHE A 136 -0.52 7.29 -12.20
N GLY A 137 -0.59 6.09 -12.78
CA GLY A 137 -0.61 4.84 -12.04
C GLY A 137 0.62 4.66 -11.15
N TYR A 138 1.80 4.78 -11.75
CA TYR A 138 3.08 4.52 -11.09
C TYR A 138 3.40 5.53 -9.96
N TYR A 139 3.22 6.83 -10.22
CA TYR A 139 3.60 7.88 -9.26
C TYR A 139 2.51 8.23 -8.25
N LEU A 140 1.23 8.05 -8.60
CA LEU A 140 0.11 8.41 -7.72
C LEU A 140 -0.56 7.16 -7.14
N LEU A 141 -1.20 6.33 -7.97
CA LEU A 141 -2.10 5.30 -7.43
C LEU A 141 -1.36 4.18 -6.67
N ILE A 142 -0.20 3.72 -7.15
CA ILE A 142 0.58 2.67 -6.46
C ILE A 142 1.02 3.11 -5.05
N PRO A 143 1.77 4.22 -4.85
CA PRO A 143 2.25 4.59 -3.53
C PRO A 143 1.11 4.96 -2.57
N PHE A 144 0.02 5.56 -3.05
CA PHE A 144 -1.14 5.87 -2.22
C PHE A 144 -1.91 4.60 -1.83
N GLY A 145 -2.15 3.69 -2.77
CA GLY A 145 -2.82 2.41 -2.50
C GLY A 145 -2.06 1.55 -1.51
N LEU A 146 -0.74 1.46 -1.64
CA LEU A 146 0.10 0.74 -0.69
C LEU A 146 0.08 1.37 0.70
N GLN A 147 0.23 2.70 0.80
CA GLN A 147 0.17 3.40 2.10
C GLN A 147 -1.15 3.15 2.81
N PHE A 148 -2.26 3.19 2.07
CA PHE A 148 -3.57 2.88 2.61
C PHE A 148 -3.66 1.44 3.11
N LEU A 149 -3.30 0.47 2.25
CA LEU A 149 -3.43 -0.94 2.58
C LEU A 149 -2.61 -1.28 3.82
N ILE A 150 -1.36 -0.83 3.89
CA ILE A 150 -0.49 -1.07 5.04
C ILE A 150 -0.96 -0.32 6.28
N SER A 151 -1.46 0.91 6.14
CA SER A 151 -1.94 1.69 7.29
C SER A 151 -3.15 1.06 7.99
N ILE A 152 -3.90 0.18 7.32
CA ILE A 152 -5.04 -0.53 7.93
C ILE A 152 -4.58 -1.69 8.81
N LEU A 153 -3.44 -2.33 8.50
CA LEU A 153 -2.97 -3.53 9.22
C LEU A 153 -2.68 -3.28 10.70
N GLY A 154 -2.54 -2.01 11.11
CA GLY A 154 -2.21 -1.65 12.49
C GLY A 154 -0.72 -1.86 12.79
N HIS A 155 -0.27 -1.40 13.97
CA HIS A 155 1.14 -1.39 14.31
C HIS A 155 1.69 -2.78 14.71
N ASP A 156 0.80 -3.74 14.97
CA ASP A 156 1.15 -5.06 15.51
C ASP A 156 1.36 -6.12 14.39
N VAL A 157 1.08 -5.77 13.13
CA VAL A 157 1.17 -6.68 11.97
C VAL A 157 2.20 -6.16 10.99
N GLN A 158 3.30 -6.89 10.81
CA GLN A 158 4.28 -6.58 9.77
C GLN A 158 3.91 -7.27 8.45
N PRO A 159 3.56 -6.52 7.39
CA PRO A 159 3.23 -7.12 6.10
C PRO A 159 4.48 -7.69 5.43
N ILE A 160 4.43 -8.97 5.07
CA ILE A 160 5.41 -9.60 4.18
C ILE A 160 4.85 -9.55 2.76
N ILE A 161 5.40 -8.66 1.92
CA ILE A 161 4.97 -8.51 0.52
C ILE A 161 5.88 -9.30 -0.39
N THR A 162 5.30 -10.20 -1.18
CA THR A 162 6.07 -11.01 -2.13
C THR A 162 6.32 -10.25 -3.43
N MET A 163 7.45 -10.55 -4.05
CA MET A 163 7.85 -9.95 -5.33
C MET A 163 6.82 -10.19 -6.43
N GLN A 164 6.28 -11.40 -6.53
CA GLN A 164 5.30 -11.76 -7.56
C GLN A 164 3.97 -11.00 -7.39
N GLN A 165 3.47 -10.89 -6.16
CA GLN A 165 2.24 -10.14 -5.88
C GLN A 165 2.43 -8.67 -6.21
N TYR A 166 3.55 -8.09 -5.79
CA TYR A 166 3.86 -6.70 -6.07
C TYR A 166 3.95 -6.40 -7.57
N VAL A 167 4.73 -7.19 -8.33
CA VAL A 167 4.85 -7.00 -9.78
C VAL A 167 3.50 -7.21 -10.49
N SER A 168 2.69 -8.17 -10.05
CA SER A 168 1.36 -8.40 -10.61
C SER A 168 0.39 -7.26 -10.32
N PHE A 169 0.47 -6.65 -9.14
CA PHE A 169 -0.30 -5.46 -8.80
C PHE A 169 0.12 -4.26 -9.65
N VAL A 170 1.43 -3.97 -9.72
CA VAL A 170 1.98 -2.89 -10.57
C VAL A 170 1.57 -3.10 -12.03
N PHE A 171 1.66 -4.34 -12.53
CA PHE A 171 1.26 -4.71 -13.88
C PHE A 171 -0.16 -4.28 -14.20
N LEU A 172 -1.10 -4.84 -13.45
CA LEU A 172 -2.51 -4.79 -13.74
C LEU A 172 -2.97 -3.34 -13.66
N LEU A 173 -2.50 -2.62 -12.64
CA LEU A 173 -2.81 -1.22 -12.43
C LEU A 173 -2.21 -0.32 -13.51
N THR A 174 -0.93 -0.47 -13.86
CA THR A 174 -0.29 0.44 -14.83
C THR A 174 -0.85 0.23 -16.24
N ILE A 175 -1.06 -1.01 -16.67
CA ILE A 175 -1.65 -1.32 -17.99
C ILE A 175 -3.12 -0.90 -18.03
N ALA A 176 -3.91 -1.23 -17.01
CA ALA A 176 -5.32 -0.86 -16.99
C ALA A 176 -5.50 0.66 -17.06
N LEU A 177 -4.73 1.43 -16.29
CA LEU A 177 -4.79 2.89 -16.36
C LEU A 177 -4.30 3.44 -17.70
N GLY A 178 -3.22 2.90 -18.25
CA GLY A 178 -2.76 3.28 -19.59
C GLY A 178 -3.86 3.11 -20.64
N LEU A 179 -4.58 1.99 -20.61
CA LEU A 179 -5.71 1.73 -21.50
C LEU A 179 -6.93 2.62 -21.20
N VAL A 180 -7.27 2.82 -19.94
CA VAL A 180 -8.40 3.69 -19.53
C VAL A 180 -8.15 5.14 -19.96
N PHE A 181 -6.92 5.63 -19.90
CA PHE A 181 -6.60 6.98 -20.39
C PHE A 181 -6.86 7.17 -21.89
N GLN A 182 -7.04 6.10 -22.65
CA GLN A 182 -7.47 6.17 -24.05
C GLN A 182 -8.98 6.37 -24.21
N LEU A 183 -9.78 6.13 -23.16
CA LEU A 183 -11.26 6.24 -23.21
C LEU A 183 -11.74 7.58 -23.77
N PRO A 184 -11.24 8.76 -23.35
CA PRO A 184 -11.72 10.04 -23.89
C PRO A 184 -11.50 10.16 -25.40
N LEU A 185 -10.36 9.66 -25.90
CA LEU A 185 -10.01 9.66 -27.32
C LEU A 185 -10.92 8.73 -28.12
N VAL A 186 -11.16 7.52 -27.61
CA VAL A 186 -12.07 6.55 -28.23
C VAL A 186 -13.49 7.10 -28.28
N MET A 187 -13.99 7.67 -27.18
CA MET A 187 -15.33 8.29 -27.13
C MET A 187 -15.46 9.43 -28.13
N LEU A 188 -14.44 10.26 -28.25
CA LEU A 188 -14.46 11.36 -29.21
C LEU A 188 -14.42 10.86 -30.65
N LEU A 189 -13.61 9.85 -30.97
CA LEU A 189 -13.61 9.21 -32.28
C LEU A 189 -15.00 8.68 -32.63
N LEU A 190 -15.61 7.89 -31.74
CA LEU A 190 -16.95 7.31 -31.92
C LEU A 190 -18.03 8.39 -32.12
N SER A 191 -17.89 9.53 -31.44
CA SER A 191 -18.79 10.67 -31.63
C SER A 191 -18.57 11.41 -32.93
N LYS A 192 -17.34 11.50 -33.43
CA LYS A 192 -17.01 12.18 -34.69
C LYS A 192 -17.47 11.39 -35.91
N ILE A 193 -17.30 10.07 -35.90
CA ILE A 193 -17.82 9.17 -36.94
C ILE A 193 -19.34 8.93 -36.82
N ARG A 194 -20.00 9.61 -35.87
CA ARG A 194 -21.45 9.53 -35.60
C ARG A 194 -21.97 8.13 -35.25
N PHE A 195 -21.09 7.21 -34.84
CA PHE A 195 -21.47 5.87 -34.39
C PHE A 195 -22.22 5.93 -33.05
N VAL A 196 -21.74 6.77 -32.12
CA VAL A 196 -22.39 7.02 -30.82
C VAL A 196 -22.46 8.52 -30.58
N THR A 197 -23.67 9.05 -30.36
CA THR A 197 -23.84 10.47 -30.03
C THR A 197 -23.46 10.75 -28.57
N ALA A 198 -23.03 11.97 -28.28
CA ALA A 198 -22.74 12.40 -26.90
C ALA A 198 -23.94 12.19 -25.96
N ASP A 199 -25.17 12.35 -26.45
CA ASP A 199 -26.39 12.13 -25.68
C ASP A 199 -26.57 10.66 -25.28
N LYS A 200 -26.10 9.69 -26.10
CA LYS A 200 -26.08 8.27 -25.72
C LYS A 200 -25.08 8.02 -24.58
N PHE A 201 -23.88 8.60 -24.63
CA PHE A 201 -22.93 8.49 -23.51
C PHE A 201 -23.52 9.08 -22.23
N ILE A 202 -24.22 10.21 -22.33
CA ILE A 202 -24.92 10.80 -21.17
C ILE A 202 -25.98 9.86 -20.61
N LYS A 203 -26.80 9.24 -21.46
CA LYS A 203 -27.83 8.29 -21.02
C LYS A 203 -27.23 7.04 -20.37
N TRP A 204 -26.04 6.61 -20.78
CA TRP A 204 -25.36 5.42 -20.29
C TRP A 204 -24.39 5.65 -19.12
N ARG A 205 -24.39 6.85 -18.52
CA ARG A 205 -23.54 7.20 -17.36
C ARG A 205 -23.61 6.16 -16.25
N LYS A 206 -24.82 5.79 -15.81
CA LYS A 206 -25.01 4.81 -14.72
C LYS A 206 -24.43 3.43 -15.03
N TYR A 207 -24.52 2.99 -16.28
CA TYR A 207 -23.94 1.71 -16.71
C TYR A 207 -22.42 1.80 -16.83
N SER A 208 -21.90 2.93 -17.31
CA SER A 208 -20.46 3.15 -17.45
C SER A 208 -19.79 3.22 -16.08
N ILE A 209 -20.41 3.87 -15.10
CA ILE A 209 -19.93 3.87 -13.70
C ILE A 209 -19.88 2.44 -13.15
N LEU A 210 -20.93 1.63 -13.35
CA LEU A 210 -20.92 0.23 -12.91
C LEU A 210 -19.78 -0.57 -13.55
N VAL A 211 -19.60 -0.45 -14.88
CA VAL A 211 -18.51 -1.11 -15.60
C VAL A 211 -17.14 -0.65 -15.11
N ILE A 212 -16.98 0.65 -14.81
CA ILE A 212 -15.75 1.20 -14.24
C ILE A 212 -15.45 0.57 -12.88
N PHE A 213 -16.44 0.42 -12.00
CA PHE A 213 -16.25 -0.25 -10.71
C PHE A 213 -15.92 -1.73 -10.86
N ILE A 214 -16.48 -2.43 -11.86
CA ILE A 214 -16.13 -3.82 -12.17
C ILE A 214 -14.67 -3.91 -12.64
N ILE A 215 -14.25 -3.04 -13.56
CA ILE A 215 -12.85 -2.99 -14.02
C ILE A 215 -11.93 -2.66 -12.85
N ALA A 216 -12.27 -1.68 -12.01
CA ALA A 216 -11.50 -1.35 -10.83
C ALA A 216 -11.35 -2.56 -9.89
N ALA A 217 -12.40 -3.34 -9.66
CA ALA A 217 -12.36 -4.55 -8.82
C ALA A 217 -11.47 -5.67 -9.38
N ILE A 218 -11.33 -5.75 -10.71
CA ILE A 218 -10.40 -6.71 -11.35
C ILE A 218 -8.96 -6.22 -11.18
N VAL A 219 -8.76 -4.90 -11.23
CA VAL A 219 -7.44 -4.27 -11.23
C VAL A 219 -6.83 -4.19 -9.85
N THR A 220 -7.65 -3.87 -8.85
CA THR A 220 -7.21 -3.72 -7.47
C THR A 220 -7.53 -4.98 -6.67
N PRO A 221 -6.88 -5.19 -5.52
CA PRO A 221 -7.36 -6.13 -4.53
C PRO A 221 -8.85 -5.86 -4.20
N PRO A 222 -9.59 -6.86 -3.68
CA PRO A 222 -11.00 -6.74 -3.35
C PRO A 222 -11.20 -5.91 -2.07
N ASP A 223 -10.84 -4.63 -2.12
CA ASP A 223 -11.04 -3.66 -1.06
C ASP A 223 -11.75 -2.40 -1.58
N PRO A 224 -12.79 -1.88 -0.89
CA PRO A 224 -13.61 -0.78 -1.41
C PRO A 224 -12.85 0.52 -1.63
N PHE A 225 -11.75 0.74 -0.89
CA PHE A 225 -11.03 2.01 -0.96
C PHE A 225 -10.12 2.07 -2.16
N THR A 226 -9.25 1.08 -2.40
CA THR A 226 -8.37 1.09 -3.57
C THR A 226 -9.20 0.95 -4.85
N GLN A 227 -10.30 0.21 -4.80
CA GLN A 227 -11.29 0.13 -5.87
C GLN A 227 -11.89 1.51 -6.19
N THR A 228 -12.36 2.25 -5.16
CA THR A 228 -12.93 3.60 -5.36
C THR A 228 -11.86 4.62 -5.80
N MET A 229 -10.66 4.55 -5.22
CA MET A 229 -9.51 5.39 -5.58
C MET A 229 -9.11 5.19 -7.04
N THR A 230 -9.21 3.97 -7.56
CA THR A 230 -8.95 3.65 -8.97
C THR A 230 -10.14 4.01 -9.87
N ALA A 231 -11.37 3.79 -9.43
CA ALA A 231 -12.58 4.12 -10.18
C ALA A 231 -12.78 5.63 -10.36
N ALA A 232 -12.44 6.45 -9.36
CA ALA A 232 -12.59 7.91 -9.42
C ALA A 232 -11.93 8.58 -10.65
N PRO A 233 -10.63 8.36 -10.95
CA PRO A 233 -10.01 8.91 -12.15
C PRO A 233 -10.60 8.31 -13.44
N MET A 234 -11.04 7.06 -13.43
CA MET A 234 -11.71 6.46 -14.60
C MET A 234 -13.06 7.14 -14.91
N ILE A 235 -13.85 7.46 -13.89
CA ILE A 235 -15.11 8.21 -14.02
C ILE A 235 -14.82 9.62 -14.54
N LEU A 236 -13.79 10.27 -14.01
CA LEU A 236 -13.35 11.60 -14.46
C LEU A 236 -12.98 11.59 -15.94
N LEU A 237 -12.23 10.58 -16.40
CA LEU A 237 -11.89 10.42 -17.82
C LEU A 237 -13.12 10.16 -18.69
N TYR A 238 -14.07 9.37 -18.23
CA TYR A 238 -15.34 9.16 -18.94
C TYR A 238 -16.11 10.47 -19.12
N GLU A 239 -16.21 11.28 -18.06
CA GLU A 239 -16.84 12.59 -18.11
C GLU A 239 -16.10 13.58 -19.00
N LEU A 240 -14.77 13.55 -18.95
CA LEU A 240 -13.93 14.31 -19.86
C LEU A 240 -14.21 13.90 -21.32
N GLY A 241 -14.35 12.61 -21.61
CA GLY A 241 -14.72 12.10 -22.93
C GLY A 241 -16.06 12.67 -23.42
N ILE A 242 -17.08 12.72 -22.56
CA ILE A 242 -18.37 13.33 -22.90
C ILE A 242 -18.20 14.83 -23.18
N LEU A 243 -17.41 15.53 -22.36
CA LEU A 243 -17.20 16.96 -22.48
C LEU A 243 -16.52 17.34 -23.80
N ILE A 244 -15.48 16.60 -24.20
CA ILE A 244 -14.78 16.86 -25.47
C ILE A 244 -15.69 16.50 -26.67
N ALA A 245 -16.55 15.48 -26.54
CA ALA A 245 -17.51 15.12 -27.58
C ALA A 245 -18.62 16.17 -27.77
N LYS A 246 -19.12 16.77 -26.68
CA LYS A 246 -20.15 17.82 -26.71
C LYS A 246 -19.89 18.87 -25.61
N PRO A 247 -19.11 19.92 -25.91
CA PRO A 247 -18.78 20.94 -24.93
C PRO A 247 -20.05 21.67 -24.50
N THR A 248 -20.44 21.50 -23.24
CA THR A 248 -21.66 22.10 -22.67
C THR A 248 -21.30 22.77 -21.34
N ARG A 249 -21.84 23.97 -21.07
CA ARG A 249 -21.59 24.72 -19.81
C ARG A 249 -21.91 23.89 -18.55
N LYS A 250 -23.01 23.13 -18.58
CA LYS A 250 -23.39 22.20 -17.50
C LYS A 250 -22.39 21.04 -17.32
N GLY A 251 -21.79 20.57 -18.42
CA GLY A 251 -20.78 19.51 -18.40
C GLY A 251 -19.46 20.00 -17.78
N PHE A 252 -19.04 21.23 -18.06
CA PHE A 252 -17.88 21.84 -17.41
C PHE A 252 -18.07 21.98 -15.89
N ILE A 253 -19.26 22.41 -15.45
CA ILE A 253 -19.59 22.51 -14.01
C ILE A 253 -19.57 21.12 -13.37
N LEU A 254 -20.20 20.13 -13.99
CA LEU A 254 -20.21 18.75 -13.47
C LEU A 254 -18.79 18.17 -13.36
N LEU A 255 -17.96 18.36 -14.39
CA LEU A 255 -16.57 17.93 -14.38
C LEU A 255 -15.78 18.64 -13.27
N GLY A 256 -15.97 19.95 -13.10
CA GLY A 256 -15.37 20.72 -12.01
C GLY A 256 -15.78 20.21 -10.63
N VAL A 257 -17.05 19.83 -10.44
CA VAL A 257 -17.54 19.25 -9.18
C VAL A 257 -16.93 17.86 -8.92
N ILE A 258 -16.83 17.01 -9.93
CA ILE A 258 -16.24 15.65 -9.80
C ILE A 258 -14.74 15.72 -9.53
N VAL A 259 -14.03 16.61 -10.23
CA VAL A 259 -12.61 16.87 -10.00
C VAL A 259 -12.42 17.42 -8.58
N GLY A 260 -13.21 18.41 -8.20
CA GLY A 260 -13.18 19.01 -6.86
C GLY A 260 -13.46 18.00 -5.75
N SER A 261 -14.51 17.19 -5.88
CA SER A 261 -14.84 16.16 -4.89
C SER A 261 -13.78 15.06 -4.80
N SER A 262 -13.20 14.64 -5.94
CA SER A 262 -12.12 13.65 -5.97
C SER A 262 -10.84 14.18 -5.33
N ILE A 263 -10.47 15.44 -5.58
CA ILE A 263 -9.31 16.09 -4.95
C ILE A 263 -9.55 16.28 -3.44
N ILE A 264 -10.74 16.72 -3.03
CA ILE A 264 -11.09 16.89 -1.61
C ILE A 264 -11.10 15.53 -0.90
N ALA A 265 -11.60 14.47 -1.52
CA ALA A 265 -11.57 13.12 -0.95
C ALA A 265 -10.13 12.60 -0.81
N LEU A 266 -9.28 12.78 -1.83
CA LEU A 266 -7.86 12.42 -1.78
C LEU A 266 -7.11 13.24 -0.73
N ALA A 267 -7.35 14.55 -0.65
CA ALA A 267 -6.75 15.44 0.33
C ALA A 267 -7.25 15.15 1.75
N GLY A 268 -8.54 14.85 1.91
CA GLY A 268 -9.16 14.46 3.18
C GLY A 268 -8.64 13.12 3.67
N ALA A 269 -8.49 12.13 2.79
CA ALA A 269 -7.83 10.87 3.11
C ALA A 269 -6.36 11.10 3.48
N TYR A 270 -5.62 11.85 2.67
CA TYR A 270 -4.22 12.21 2.96
C TYR A 270 -4.07 12.94 4.31
N PHE A 271 -4.95 13.90 4.60
CA PHE A 271 -4.96 14.64 5.85
C PHE A 271 -5.32 13.73 7.02
N TYR A 272 -6.34 12.89 6.88
CA TYR A 272 -6.72 11.90 7.88
C TYR A 272 -5.54 10.97 8.22
N PHE A 273 -4.84 10.44 7.21
CA PHE A 273 -3.70 9.54 7.42
C PHE A 273 -2.45 10.24 7.96
N THR A 274 -2.17 11.48 7.54
CA THR A 274 -1.03 12.26 8.06
C THR A 274 -1.25 12.78 9.47
N HIS A 275 -2.49 13.13 9.85
CA HIS A 275 -2.81 13.70 11.16
C HIS A 275 -3.21 12.67 12.23
N LYS A 276 -3.45 11.39 11.88
CA LYS A 276 -3.73 10.34 12.88
C LYS A 276 -2.50 9.85 13.67
N ARG A 277 -1.41 10.61 13.70
CA ARG A 277 -0.34 10.43 14.71
C ARG A 277 -0.77 11.15 15.98
N GLY A 278 -1.21 10.40 16.98
CA GLY A 278 -1.63 10.96 18.26
C GLY A 278 -0.53 11.84 18.86
N ARG A 279 -0.88 13.05 19.29
CA ARG A 279 -0.01 13.90 20.11
C ARG A 279 -0.07 13.42 21.56
N ILE A 280 1.10 13.29 22.18
CA ILE A 280 1.28 12.98 23.59
C ILE A 280 1.81 14.26 24.23
N ASP A 281 0.95 14.96 24.97
CA ASP A 281 1.35 16.16 25.69
C ASP A 281 1.96 15.76 27.03
N ILE A 282 3.20 16.19 27.26
CA ILE A 282 3.96 15.96 28.49
C ILE A 282 3.70 17.17 29.41
N SER A 283 3.33 16.92 30.66
CA SER A 283 3.06 17.97 31.66
C SER A 283 4.28 18.29 32.50
N HIS A 284 5.04 17.28 32.94
CA HIS A 284 6.22 17.43 33.77
C HIS A 284 7.30 16.44 33.34
N THR A 285 8.57 16.84 33.44
CA THR A 285 9.73 15.98 33.22
C THR A 285 10.77 16.25 34.29
N TYR A 286 11.32 15.19 34.89
CA TYR A 286 12.47 15.21 35.78
C TYR A 286 13.56 14.28 35.23
N GLY A 287 14.81 14.76 35.17
CA GLY A 287 15.95 14.01 34.65
C GLY A 287 16.25 14.21 33.16
N ASN A 288 17.38 13.67 32.70
CA ASN A 288 17.77 13.67 31.29
C ASN A 288 17.17 12.46 30.58
N VAL A 289 16.16 12.68 29.74
CA VAL A 289 15.71 11.68 28.76
C VAL A 289 16.10 12.16 27.39
N GLN A 290 16.72 11.27 26.62
CA GLN A 290 16.93 11.49 25.22
C GLN A 290 15.78 10.87 24.44
N PHE A 291 15.25 11.62 23.48
CA PHE A 291 14.27 11.12 22.53
C PHE A 291 14.86 11.14 21.12
N GLN A 292 14.49 10.14 20.35
CA GLN A 292 14.82 10.01 18.94
C GLN A 292 13.51 9.78 18.17
N LYS A 293 13.25 10.62 17.18
CA LYS A 293 12.18 10.36 16.22
C LYS A 293 12.67 9.26 15.27
N THR A 294 11.85 8.27 14.94
CA THR A 294 12.22 7.12 14.08
C THR A 294 12.86 7.50 12.73
N ASP A 295 12.76 8.77 12.29
CA ASP A 295 13.32 9.31 11.04
C ASP A 295 14.66 10.08 11.21
N ASP A 296 15.11 10.36 12.44
CA ASP A 296 16.23 11.27 12.76
C ASP A 296 17.37 10.48 13.43
N GLN A 297 18.62 10.55 12.96
CA GLN A 297 19.75 9.82 13.58
C GLN A 297 20.36 10.51 14.83
N LYS A 298 19.77 11.63 15.29
CA LYS A 298 20.30 12.42 16.42
C LYS A 298 19.37 12.36 17.62
N TRP A 299 19.93 11.96 18.76
CA TRP A 299 19.29 12.02 20.08
C TRP A 299 19.14 13.47 20.54
N LYS A 300 17.95 13.85 21.02
CA LYS A 300 17.63 15.19 21.51
C LYS A 300 17.09 15.10 22.94
N ASN A 301 17.43 16.04 23.82
CA ASN A 301 16.96 16.03 25.21
C ASN A 301 15.48 16.45 25.32
N ILE A 302 14.70 15.71 26.10
CA ILE A 302 13.25 15.89 26.27
C ILE A 302 12.89 17.16 27.05
N SER A 303 13.83 17.72 27.81
CA SER A 303 13.63 18.87 28.71
C SER A 303 13.17 20.16 28.02
N THR A 304 13.08 20.16 26.69
CA THR A 304 12.63 21.30 25.86
C THR A 304 11.31 21.05 25.13
N VAL A 305 10.63 19.90 25.33
CA VAL A 305 9.51 19.47 24.47
C VAL A 305 8.22 19.25 25.26
N HIS A 306 7.20 20.05 24.94
CA HIS A 306 5.87 19.96 25.57
C HIS A 306 4.91 18.96 24.89
N SER A 307 5.21 18.48 23.68
CA SER A 307 4.39 17.48 22.98
C SER A 307 5.24 16.55 22.10
N LEU A 308 5.04 15.25 22.25
CA LEU A 308 5.67 14.21 21.41
C LEU A 308 4.66 13.66 20.39
N GLN A 309 5.13 13.36 19.19
CA GLN A 309 4.35 12.62 18.19
C GLN A 309 4.44 11.11 18.47
N SER A 310 3.38 10.35 18.18
CA SER A 310 3.45 8.89 18.08
C SER A 310 4.64 8.42 17.22
N GLY A 311 5.33 7.37 17.67
CA GLY A 311 6.52 6.78 17.04
C GLY A 311 7.84 7.38 17.52
N VAL A 312 7.92 7.88 18.75
CA VAL A 312 9.17 8.38 19.35
C VAL A 312 9.77 7.33 20.27
N ILE A 313 11.07 7.09 20.10
CA ILE A 313 11.89 6.25 20.97
C ILE A 313 12.46 7.13 22.08
N LEU A 314 12.25 6.74 23.31
CA LEU A 314 12.80 7.32 24.52
C LEU A 314 13.89 6.39 25.06
N LYS A 315 15.05 6.96 25.39
CA LYS A 315 16.15 6.26 26.03
C LYS A 315 16.71 7.08 27.18
N THR A 316 16.98 6.42 28.29
CA THR A 316 17.73 6.99 29.43
C THR A 316 19.22 6.68 29.28
N GLY A 317 20.08 7.64 29.65
CA GLY A 317 21.53 7.45 29.67
C GLY A 317 21.99 6.43 30.72
N ASN A 318 23.24 6.00 30.63
CA ASN A 318 23.82 5.07 31.59
C ASN A 318 23.93 5.75 32.97
N GLY A 319 23.21 5.24 33.98
CA GLY A 319 23.11 5.83 35.32
C GLY A 319 22.12 7.00 35.47
N GLU A 320 21.40 7.39 34.41
CA GLU A 320 20.40 8.48 34.47
C GLU A 320 18.99 7.91 34.68
N LYS A 321 18.25 8.47 35.64
CA LYS A 321 16.82 8.17 35.85
C LYS A 321 15.97 9.29 35.30
N ALA A 322 14.77 8.94 34.86
CA ALA A 322 13.84 9.93 34.38
C ALA A 322 12.40 9.68 34.79
N SER A 323 11.66 10.76 34.96
CA SER A 323 10.22 10.72 35.23
C SER A 323 9.52 11.69 34.30
N PHE A 324 8.40 11.28 33.73
CA PHE A 324 7.52 12.20 33.04
C PHE A 324 6.05 11.83 33.24
N SER A 325 5.21 12.85 33.27
CA SER A 325 3.77 12.69 33.35
C SER A 325 3.10 13.16 32.06
N THR A 326 2.07 12.45 31.63
CA THR A 326 1.25 12.83 30.49
C THR A 326 0.00 13.54 30.98
N LYS A 327 -0.53 14.50 30.20
CA LYS A 327 -1.81 15.17 30.51
C LYS A 327 -3.03 14.22 30.58
N LYS A 328 -2.83 12.93 30.27
CA LYS A 328 -3.85 11.87 30.30
C LYS A 328 -3.83 11.02 31.58
N GLY A 329 -3.10 11.46 32.62
CA GLY A 329 -3.11 10.82 33.94
C GLY A 329 -2.17 9.61 34.05
N MET A 330 -1.17 9.50 33.17
CA MET A 330 -0.14 8.46 33.22
C MET A 330 1.20 9.07 33.60
N GLY A 331 1.75 8.63 34.74
CA GLY A 331 3.10 8.92 35.18
C GLY A 331 4.03 7.74 34.89
N ILE A 332 5.16 8.00 34.25
CA ILE A 332 6.15 6.98 33.90
C ILE A 332 7.50 7.39 34.49
N ASN A 333 8.09 6.49 35.27
CA ASN A 333 9.48 6.57 35.69
C ASN A 333 10.30 5.50 34.96
N LEU A 334 11.39 5.91 34.36
CA LEU A 334 12.34 5.06 33.65
C LEU A 334 13.63 5.00 34.46
N ASP A 335 14.16 3.79 34.65
CA ASP A 335 15.47 3.57 35.25
C ASP A 335 16.59 3.67 34.19
N SER A 336 17.86 3.54 34.59
CA SER A 336 19.00 3.62 33.68
C SER A 336 18.96 2.58 32.55
N ASP A 337 19.43 2.96 31.35
CA ASP A 337 19.48 2.12 30.14
C ASP A 337 18.12 1.50 29.73
N THR A 338 17.03 2.25 29.96
CA THR A 338 15.68 1.84 29.57
C THR A 338 15.33 2.39 28.20
N GLU A 339 14.89 1.51 27.30
CA GLU A 339 14.47 1.84 25.95
C GLU A 339 12.98 1.57 25.74
N MET A 340 12.23 2.64 25.49
CA MET A 340 10.78 2.63 25.34
C MET A 340 10.36 3.37 24.07
N CYS A 341 9.30 2.91 23.40
CA CYS A 341 8.72 3.56 22.23
C CYS A 341 7.22 3.79 22.46
N PHE A 342 6.77 5.02 22.22
CA PHE A 342 5.35 5.34 22.20
C PHE A 342 4.77 5.06 20.82
N VAL A 343 3.96 4.02 20.68
CA VAL A 343 3.24 3.73 19.42
C VAL A 343 1.98 4.59 19.33
N SER A 344 1.24 4.71 20.43
CA SER A 344 0.09 5.61 20.57
C SER A 344 -0.03 6.11 22.01
N PRO A 345 -0.90 7.09 22.33
CA PRO A 345 -1.10 7.54 23.71
C PRO A 345 -1.49 6.43 24.70
N TRP A 346 -1.98 5.29 24.20
CA TRP A 346 -2.43 4.13 24.98
C TRP A 346 -1.73 2.84 24.57
N LYS A 347 -0.67 2.93 23.75
CA LYS A 347 0.13 1.78 23.32
C LYS A 347 1.61 2.09 23.45
N ILE A 348 2.30 1.34 24.28
CA ILE A 348 3.72 1.50 24.58
C ILE A 348 4.43 0.20 24.21
N THR A 349 5.60 0.29 23.60
CA THR A 349 6.49 -0.86 23.39
C THR A 349 7.78 -0.62 24.15
N ILE A 350 8.20 -1.57 24.99
CA ILE A 350 9.48 -1.50 25.70
C ILE A 350 10.37 -2.60 25.18
N LYS A 351 11.63 -2.26 24.91
CA LYS A 351 12.64 -3.21 24.43
C LYS A 351 13.42 -3.83 25.59
N LYS A 352 13.89 -3.00 26.51
CA LYS A 352 14.69 -3.41 27.69
C LYS A 352 14.68 -2.32 28.76
N GLY A 353 14.98 -2.73 30.00
CA GLY A 353 15.17 -1.84 31.14
C GLY A 353 14.11 -2.02 32.22
N GLN A 354 14.10 -1.10 33.18
CA GLN A 354 13.16 -1.11 34.28
C GLN A 354 12.34 0.19 34.28
N LEU A 355 11.05 0.05 34.53
CA LEU A 355 10.14 1.18 34.56
C LEU A 355 9.03 1.00 35.58
N PHE A 356 8.54 2.13 36.05
CA PHE A 356 7.44 2.22 37.00
C PHE A 356 6.36 3.10 36.39
N ILE A 357 5.17 2.54 36.21
CA ILE A 357 4.02 3.24 35.62
C ILE A 357 2.95 3.42 36.70
N SER A 358 2.48 4.65 36.85
CA SER A 358 1.33 5.02 37.65
C SER A 358 0.20 5.47 36.73
N LEU A 359 -0.95 4.81 36.81
CA LEU A 359 -2.14 5.06 36.01
C LEU A 359 -3.27 5.57 36.92
N GLU A 360 -3.66 6.83 36.72
CA GLU A 360 -4.97 7.30 37.18
C GLU A 360 -6.06 6.66 36.32
N LYS A 361 -7.25 6.41 36.87
CA LYS A 361 -8.31 5.63 36.22
C LYS A 361 -8.55 6.05 34.76
N LEU A 362 -8.11 5.23 33.82
CA LEU A 362 -8.11 5.59 32.41
C LEU A 362 -9.47 5.32 31.75
N LYS A 363 -9.83 6.16 30.77
CA LYS A 363 -11.00 5.93 29.90
C LYS A 363 -10.76 4.80 28.87
N LYS A 364 -9.51 4.39 28.66
CA LYS A 364 -9.09 3.35 27.70
C LYS A 364 -7.96 2.53 28.31
N ASN A 365 -7.95 1.24 28.02
CA ASN A 365 -6.91 0.32 28.46
C ASN A 365 -5.55 0.73 27.87
N LEU A 366 -4.53 0.79 28.71
CA LEU A 366 -3.15 0.94 28.30
C LEU A 366 -2.60 -0.44 27.91
N GLU A 367 -2.09 -0.55 26.69
CA GLU A 367 -1.42 -1.76 26.21
C GLU A 367 0.09 -1.55 26.20
N ILE A 368 0.82 -2.44 26.85
CA ILE A 368 2.26 -2.41 26.98
C ILE A 368 2.81 -3.69 26.34
N PHE A 369 3.57 -3.53 25.26
CA PHE A 369 4.20 -4.61 24.52
C PHE A 369 5.64 -4.77 24.99
N THR A 370 6.01 -6.00 25.37
CA THR A 370 7.37 -6.38 25.76
C THR A 370 7.84 -7.52 24.84
N PRO A 371 9.14 -7.83 24.79
CA PRO A 371 9.65 -8.96 24.00
C PRO A 371 8.99 -10.29 24.41
N ASN A 372 8.59 -10.40 25.68
CA ASN A 372 8.12 -11.64 26.29
C ASN A 372 6.58 -11.73 26.42
N GLY A 373 5.84 -10.78 25.82
CA GLY A 373 4.37 -10.78 25.82
C GLY A 373 3.75 -9.39 25.99
N LYS A 374 2.42 -9.35 26.13
CA LYS A 374 1.62 -8.12 26.19
C LYS A 374 0.98 -7.95 27.57
N ILE A 375 0.99 -6.73 28.08
CA ILE A 375 0.41 -6.36 29.38
C ILE A 375 -0.70 -5.35 29.10
N VAL A 376 -1.88 -5.55 29.68
CA VAL A 376 -3.02 -4.66 29.54
C VAL A 376 -3.47 -4.20 30.93
N ALA A 377 -3.49 -2.90 31.16
CA ALA A 377 -3.90 -2.32 32.44
C ALA A 377 -4.78 -1.08 32.24
N ASN A 378 -5.73 -0.86 33.15
CA ASN A 378 -6.68 0.26 33.08
C ASN A 378 -6.38 1.33 34.11
N ASP A 379 -5.91 0.92 35.28
CA ASP A 379 -5.59 1.76 36.42
C ASP A 379 -4.64 1.02 37.35
N GLY A 380 -3.95 1.76 38.22
CA GLY A 380 -3.03 1.17 39.19
C GLY A 380 -1.57 1.51 38.96
N ILE A 381 -0.70 0.86 39.74
CA ILE A 381 0.72 1.14 39.82
C ILE A 381 1.48 -0.15 39.57
N PHE A 382 2.36 -0.13 38.57
CA PHE A 382 3.06 -1.32 38.09
C PHE A 382 4.56 -1.04 37.99
N ASN A 383 5.35 -1.93 38.59
CA ASN A 383 6.79 -1.99 38.35
C ASN A 383 7.07 -3.10 37.34
N MET A 384 7.85 -2.81 36.31
CA MET A 384 8.17 -3.75 35.24
C MET A 384 9.68 -3.77 35.01
N GLN A 385 10.25 -4.96 35.05
CA GLN A 385 11.65 -5.20 34.71
C GLN A 385 11.71 -6.10 33.49
N ILE A 386 12.24 -5.57 32.39
CA ILE A 386 12.14 -6.18 31.06
C ILE A 386 13.55 -6.41 30.52
N THR A 387 13.82 -7.66 30.18
CA THR A 387 15.04 -8.12 29.51
C THR A 387 14.63 -8.86 28.23
N GLU A 388 15.62 -9.22 27.42
CA GLU A 388 15.39 -9.90 26.14
C GLU A 388 14.61 -11.23 26.27
N TYR A 389 14.79 -11.94 27.39
CA TYR A 389 14.19 -13.27 27.62
C TYR A 389 13.19 -13.33 28.78
N VAL A 390 13.22 -12.33 29.67
CA VAL A 390 12.40 -12.30 30.88
C VAL A 390 11.74 -10.94 31.07
N THR A 391 10.42 -10.92 31.23
CA THR A 391 9.67 -9.77 31.71
C THR A 391 9.08 -10.09 33.08
N ILE A 392 9.43 -9.31 34.09
CA ILE A 392 8.88 -9.41 35.44
C ILE A 392 7.95 -8.23 35.66
N VAL A 393 6.71 -8.52 36.04
CA VAL A 393 5.66 -7.51 36.29
C VAL A 393 5.20 -7.63 37.73
N THR A 394 5.29 -6.55 38.49
CA THR A 394 4.81 -6.45 39.87
C THR A 394 3.68 -5.42 39.93
N ALA A 395 2.50 -5.86 40.35
CA ALA A 395 1.37 -4.97 40.60
C ALA A 395 1.47 -4.44 42.04
N VAL A 396 1.88 -3.19 42.19
CA VAL A 396 1.93 -2.52 43.50
C VAL A 396 0.52 -2.12 43.94
N LYS A 397 -0.32 -1.69 42.98
CA LYS A 397 -1.73 -1.34 43.21
C LYS A 397 -2.55 -1.60 41.96
N GLY A 398 -3.78 -2.12 42.07
CA GLY A 398 -4.65 -2.39 40.91
C GLY A 398 -4.39 -3.72 40.21
N GLU A 399 -5.07 -3.91 39.07
CA GLU A 399 -5.08 -5.18 38.32
C GLU A 399 -4.56 -5.00 36.89
N ALA A 400 -3.82 -5.99 36.41
CA ALA A 400 -3.37 -6.06 35.02
C ALA A 400 -3.62 -7.45 34.43
N THR A 401 -3.87 -7.51 33.12
CA THR A 401 -3.95 -8.76 32.38
C THR A 401 -2.67 -8.96 31.59
N LEU A 402 -2.02 -10.10 31.78
CA LEU A 402 -0.82 -10.52 31.05
C LEU A 402 -1.22 -11.52 29.97
N LEU A 403 -0.84 -11.26 28.73
CA LEU A 403 -1.08 -12.09 27.56
C LEU A 403 0.25 -12.70 27.12
N LEU A 404 0.36 -14.02 27.20
CA LEU A 404 1.59 -14.77 26.97
C LEU A 404 1.26 -16.01 26.13
N GLU A 405 1.80 -16.10 24.91
CA GLU A 405 1.57 -17.23 23.99
C GLU A 405 0.08 -17.60 23.79
N GLY A 406 -0.83 -16.63 23.91
CA GLY A 406 -2.28 -16.84 23.76
C GLY A 406 -3.04 -17.15 25.06
N GLU A 407 -2.35 -17.31 26.20
CA GLU A 407 -2.98 -17.42 27.52
C GLU A 407 -3.17 -16.05 28.19
N GLU A 408 -4.36 -15.83 28.76
CA GLU A 408 -4.62 -14.66 29.61
C GLU A 408 -4.40 -15.00 31.08
N LYS A 409 -3.49 -14.28 31.75
CA LYS A 409 -3.22 -14.41 33.17
C LYS A 409 -3.46 -13.08 33.88
N LYS A 410 -4.38 -13.08 34.84
CA LYS A 410 -4.62 -11.90 35.69
C LYS A 410 -3.52 -11.75 36.75
N LEU A 411 -3.02 -10.53 36.88
CA LEU A 411 -2.11 -10.08 37.92
C LEU A 411 -2.92 -9.18 38.87
N LEU A 412 -3.04 -9.63 40.11
CA LEU A 412 -3.73 -8.90 41.17
C LEU A 412 -2.74 -8.08 42.00
N GLU A 413 -3.26 -7.10 42.72
CA GLU A 413 -2.51 -6.24 43.63
C GLU A 413 -1.64 -7.04 44.61
N GLY A 414 -0.42 -6.53 44.85
CA GLY A 414 0.58 -7.15 45.72
C GLY A 414 1.27 -8.38 45.14
N ARG A 415 0.93 -8.81 43.92
CA ARG A 415 1.53 -9.98 43.27
C ARG A 415 2.56 -9.61 42.21
N GLN A 416 3.45 -10.56 41.96
CA GLN A 416 4.44 -10.51 40.89
C GLN A 416 4.26 -11.69 39.96
N ARG A 417 4.49 -11.48 38.66
CA ARG A 417 4.50 -12.54 37.65
C ARG A 417 5.73 -12.38 36.76
N LYS A 418 6.34 -13.52 36.45
CA LYS A 418 7.44 -13.64 35.50
C LYS A 418 6.88 -14.19 34.19
N MET A 419 7.25 -13.54 33.10
CA MET A 419 6.95 -13.91 31.73
C MET A 419 8.27 -14.26 31.05
N THR A 420 8.37 -15.43 30.46
CA THR A 420 9.60 -15.93 29.81
C THR A 420 9.24 -16.43 28.43
N VAL A 421 10.04 -16.08 27.43
CA VAL A 421 9.95 -16.65 26.08
C VAL A 421 11.21 -17.46 25.83
N GLY A 422 11.04 -18.74 25.51
CA GLY A 422 12.15 -19.65 25.26
C GLY A 422 12.66 -20.38 26.50
N GLY A 423 12.72 -21.70 26.37
CA GLY A 423 13.17 -22.70 27.32
C GLY A 423 12.64 -24.03 26.79
N GLU A 424 13.51 -25.00 26.51
CA GLU A 424 13.04 -26.33 26.10
C GLU A 424 12.09 -26.85 27.19
N PRO A 425 10.95 -27.46 26.84
CA PRO A 425 10.12 -28.13 27.83
C PRO A 425 11.01 -29.15 28.53
N VAL A 426 11.25 -28.94 29.82
CA VAL A 426 12.08 -29.87 30.58
C VAL A 426 11.35 -31.20 30.57
N ASN A 427 12.02 -32.25 30.08
CA ASN A 427 11.44 -33.58 30.05
C ASN A 427 11.17 -34.03 31.49
N ILE A 428 9.90 -34.02 31.90
CA ILE A 428 9.48 -34.33 33.26
C ILE A 428 9.99 -35.71 33.68
N HIS A 429 10.12 -36.67 32.75
CA HIS A 429 10.69 -37.98 33.03
C HIS A 429 12.15 -37.91 33.49
N SER A 430 12.97 -37.02 32.92
CA SER A 430 14.37 -36.88 33.34
C SER A 430 14.53 -36.36 34.78
N ILE A 431 13.57 -35.57 35.27
CA ILE A 431 13.54 -35.10 36.66
C ILE A 431 13.04 -36.21 37.58
N ILE A 432 12.02 -36.97 37.16
CA ILE A 432 11.47 -38.09 37.93
C ILE A 432 12.53 -39.19 38.09
N ASP A 433 13.18 -39.62 37.00
CA ASP A 433 14.24 -40.64 37.00
C ASP A 433 15.43 -40.23 37.88
N TRP A 434 15.81 -38.94 37.86
CA TRP A 434 16.83 -38.40 38.75
C TRP A 434 16.40 -38.45 40.22
N SER A 435 15.13 -38.14 40.51
CA SER A 435 14.59 -38.19 41.88
C SER A 435 14.47 -39.63 42.40
N GLU A 436 14.07 -40.58 41.55
CA GLU A 436 13.98 -42.01 41.90
C GLU A 436 15.36 -42.62 42.10
N GLY A 437 16.38 -42.18 41.34
CA GLY A 437 17.78 -42.56 41.54
C GLY A 437 18.34 -42.12 42.90
N ILE A 438 17.92 -40.97 43.41
CA ILE A 438 18.33 -40.48 44.75
C ILE A 438 17.58 -41.22 45.87
N VAL A 439 16.31 -41.57 45.65
CA VAL A 439 15.50 -42.31 46.64
C VAL A 439 15.96 -43.77 46.75
N THR A 440 16.40 -44.38 45.65
CA THR A 440 16.93 -45.75 45.65
C THR A 440 18.33 -45.86 46.26
N ASP A 441 19.22 -44.88 46.04
CA ASP A 441 20.52 -44.82 46.73
C ASP A 441 20.38 -44.54 48.25
N ALA A 442 19.29 -43.88 48.68
CA ALA A 442 19.01 -43.65 50.10
C ALA A 442 18.41 -44.88 50.82
N GLN A 443 17.89 -45.87 50.08
CA GLN A 443 17.32 -47.12 50.64
C GLN A 443 18.22 -48.35 50.42
N GLY A 444 19.39 -48.20 49.79
CA GLY A 444 20.33 -49.26 49.49
C GLY A 444 21.67 -49.14 50.21
N LYS A 445 21.66 -49.19 51.55
CA LYS A 445 22.82 -49.58 52.38
C LYS A 445 22.40 -49.89 53.82
N GLU A 446 21.91 -51.11 54.01
CA GLU A 446 22.28 -51.98 55.14
C GLU A 446 22.66 -53.36 54.59
#